data_AF-A0A960HNF2-F1
#
_entry.id   AF-A0A960HNF2-F1
#
_cell.length_a   1.000
_cell.length_b   1.000
_cell.length_c   1.000
_cell.angle_alpha   90.00
_cell.angle_beta   90.00
_cell.angle_gamma   90.00
#
_symmetry.space_group_name_H-M   'P 1'
#
loop_
_entity.id
_entity.type
_entity.pdbx_description
1 polymer ?
#
loop_
_entity_poly.entity_id
_entity_poly.type
_entity_poly.pdbx_seq_one_letter_code
_entity_poly.pdbx_strand_id
1 'polypeptide(L)'
;MDRSIRRLGLFLMVLFCALFVQLNYIQVFRAEDLNERVTNERPILQSFSDDRGMIVTDDGVVLARSEPTDDRFELQRVYPEGDRFASITGYLSFVRGATGLERAYNEELAGRTVRQQVQSFADLFNDADRSGNLELSVRADVQQAAIDALGDQAGSVVALDPRSGRVLALWDFPTFDPNLLASHDIAASNDAYALLEAAAGNPLLPKTYREVYPPGSTFKVVTGSTGVETGMVTPTEPVYPTITALDVPQTDRDLPNYDGLPCGGTLFEILAKSCNTSFAQMGLDLGPEAMIAGAQAFGFNDAPPFDLPTVDSRFPTDFTENQPALAQASIGQNDVAATPLEMAMVAAAVANDGVA
;
A
#
# COMPACT_ATOMS: atom_id res chain seq x y z
N MET A 1 28.99 -6.03 67.63
CA MET A 1 27.64 -5.76 67.10
C MET A 1 26.66 -6.66 67.85
N ASP A 2 25.66 -6.08 68.49
CA ASP A 2 24.75 -6.83 69.37
C ASP A 2 23.98 -7.91 68.58
N ARG A 3 23.75 -9.09 69.19
CA ARG A 3 23.12 -10.24 68.52
C ARG A 3 21.70 -9.88 68.06
N SER A 4 21.05 -8.98 68.80
CA SER A 4 19.75 -8.39 68.48
C SER A 4 19.80 -7.48 67.25
N ILE A 5 20.83 -6.64 67.12
CA ILE A 5 21.04 -5.75 65.96
C ILE A 5 21.31 -6.58 64.70
N ARG A 6 22.11 -7.65 64.79
CA ARG A 6 22.39 -8.53 63.65
C ARG A 6 21.14 -9.27 63.16
N ARG A 7 20.27 -9.71 64.09
CA ARG A 7 18.99 -10.36 63.75
C ARG A 7 18.01 -9.38 63.10
N LEU A 8 17.92 -8.16 63.60
CA LEU A 8 17.10 -7.11 63.02
C LEU A 8 17.59 -6.73 61.61
N GLY A 9 18.91 -6.56 61.42
CA GLY A 9 19.49 -6.27 60.11
C GLY A 9 19.24 -7.38 59.09
N LEU A 10 19.38 -8.65 59.49
CA LEU A 10 19.08 -9.80 58.63
C LEU A 10 17.59 -9.87 58.28
N PHE A 11 16.71 -9.58 59.24
CA PHE A 11 15.27 -9.54 59.01
C PHE A 11 14.89 -8.43 58.01
N LEU A 12 15.43 -7.22 58.18
CA LEU A 12 15.21 -6.12 57.24
C LEU A 12 15.77 -6.44 55.85
N MET A 13 16.94 -7.07 55.77
CA MET A 13 17.53 -7.49 54.49
C MET A 13 16.63 -8.49 53.75
N VAL A 14 16.05 -9.45 54.47
CA VAL A 14 15.08 -10.41 53.90
C VAL A 14 13.83 -9.66 53.38
N LEU A 15 13.32 -8.68 54.13
CA LEU A 15 12.19 -7.86 53.68
C LEU A 15 12.52 -7.03 52.43
N PHE A 16 13.70 -6.42 52.36
CA PHE A 16 14.16 -5.70 51.17
C PHE A 16 14.35 -6.62 49.97
N CYS A 17 14.92 -7.81 50.16
CA CYS A 17 15.01 -8.82 49.10
C CYS A 17 13.61 -9.24 48.62
N ALA A 18 12.67 -9.47 49.54
CA ALA A 18 11.29 -9.81 49.18
C ALA A 18 10.62 -8.67 48.39
N LEU A 19 10.81 -7.41 48.81
CA LEU A 19 10.29 -6.25 48.10
C LEU A 19 10.94 -6.07 46.72
N PHE A 20 12.25 -6.29 46.61
CA PHE A 20 12.98 -6.25 45.33
C PHE A 20 12.48 -7.32 44.35
N VAL A 21 12.31 -8.56 44.83
CA VAL A 21 11.75 -9.66 44.04
C VAL A 21 10.32 -9.32 43.61
N GLN A 22 9.49 -8.78 44.51
CA GLN A 22 8.12 -8.39 44.19
C GLN A 22 8.06 -7.26 43.15
N LEU A 23 8.93 -6.25 43.26
CA LEU A 23 9.02 -5.15 42.29
C LEU A 23 9.43 -5.65 40.91
N ASN A 24 10.46 -6.50 40.83
CA ASN A 24 10.88 -7.09 39.56
C ASN A 24 9.82 -8.02 38.98
N TYR A 25 9.11 -8.77 39.82
CA TYR A 25 7.99 -9.59 39.37
C TYR A 25 6.88 -8.73 38.72
N ILE A 26 6.55 -7.59 39.33
CA ILE A 26 5.57 -6.65 38.77
C ILE A 26 6.09 -5.98 37.49
N GLN A 27 7.33 -5.48 37.49
CA GLN A 27 7.90 -4.67 36.40
C GLN A 27 8.36 -5.48 35.19
N VAL A 28 8.70 -6.75 35.34
CA VAL A 28 9.23 -7.58 34.25
C VAL A 28 8.19 -8.59 33.78
N PHE A 29 7.58 -9.34 34.70
CA PHE A 29 6.71 -10.46 34.34
C PHE A 29 5.23 -10.09 34.25
N ARG A 30 4.77 -9.09 35.01
CA ARG A 30 3.38 -8.61 34.97
C ARG A 30 3.20 -7.30 34.22
N ALA A 31 4.25 -6.71 33.68
CA ALA A 31 4.16 -5.40 33.03
C ALA A 31 3.24 -5.45 31.81
N GLU A 32 3.39 -6.48 30.96
CA GLU A 32 2.53 -6.71 29.78
C GLU A 32 1.07 -6.89 30.21
N ASP A 33 0.77 -7.86 31.09
CA ASP A 33 -0.57 -8.10 31.66
C ASP A 33 -1.23 -6.86 32.29
N LEU A 34 -0.44 -5.93 32.86
CA LEU A 34 -0.95 -4.71 33.48
C LEU A 34 -1.15 -3.58 32.46
N ASN A 35 -0.30 -3.51 31.44
CA ASN A 35 -0.39 -2.53 30.35
C ASN A 35 -1.52 -2.86 29.38
N GLU A 36 -1.79 -4.15 29.14
CA GLU A 36 -2.86 -4.61 28.25
C GLU A 36 -4.26 -4.58 28.87
N ARG A 37 -4.39 -4.21 30.15
CA ARG A 37 -5.71 -4.07 30.77
C ARG A 37 -6.48 -2.97 30.08
N VAL A 38 -7.72 -3.29 29.68
CA VAL A 38 -8.67 -2.33 29.09
C VAL A 38 -8.89 -1.08 29.95
N THR A 39 -8.72 -1.18 31.28
CA THR A 39 -8.85 -0.06 32.22
C THR A 39 -7.58 0.77 32.40
N ASN A 40 -6.44 0.35 31.83
CA ASN A 40 -5.18 1.06 31.92
C ASN A 40 -5.00 1.94 30.67
N GLU A 41 -5.49 3.17 30.75
CA GLU A 41 -5.39 4.14 29.65
C GLU A 41 -4.00 4.78 29.55
N ARG A 42 -3.12 4.58 30.54
CA ARG A 42 -1.82 5.27 30.61
C ARG A 42 -0.90 4.98 29.43
N PRO A 43 -0.72 3.73 28.97
CA PRO A 43 0.13 3.45 27.81
C PRO A 43 -0.38 4.12 26.54
N ILE A 44 -1.71 4.23 26.40
CA ILE A 44 -2.36 4.89 25.27
C ILE A 44 -2.14 6.40 25.37
N LEU A 45 -2.47 7.03 26.50
CA LEU A 45 -2.25 8.46 26.72
C LEU A 45 -0.77 8.83 26.50
N GLN A 46 0.16 8.04 27.04
CA GLN A 46 1.58 8.25 26.86
C GLN A 46 1.98 8.16 25.38
N SER A 47 1.45 7.20 24.61
CA SER A 47 1.76 7.12 23.17
C SER A 47 1.28 8.31 22.34
N PHE A 48 0.31 9.09 22.83
CA PHE A 48 -0.18 10.31 22.21
C PHE A 48 0.47 11.58 22.79
N SER A 49 1.16 11.48 23.93
CA SER A 49 1.96 12.56 24.52
C SER A 49 3.45 12.49 24.16
N ASP A 50 3.94 11.34 23.72
CA ASP A 50 5.33 11.16 23.25
C ASP A 50 5.52 11.82 21.87
N ASP A 51 6.71 12.39 21.62
CA ASP A 51 7.04 12.95 20.30
C ASP A 51 7.06 11.85 19.23
N ARG A 52 6.64 12.23 18.02
CA ARG A 52 6.46 11.30 16.89
C ARG A 52 7.07 11.89 15.64
N GLY A 53 7.89 11.10 14.98
CA GLY A 53 8.74 11.54 13.88
C GLY A 53 7.94 12.12 12.72
N MET A 54 8.57 13.02 11.97
CA MET A 54 7.97 13.64 10.80
C MET A 54 7.90 12.64 9.65
N ILE A 55 6.87 12.79 8.81
CA ILE A 55 6.83 12.16 7.48
C ILE A 55 7.08 13.26 6.46
N VAL A 56 8.07 13.08 5.58
CA VAL A 56 8.53 14.11 4.65
C VAL A 56 8.69 13.51 3.25
N THR A 57 8.30 14.26 2.22
CA THR A 57 8.54 13.89 0.82
C THR A 57 10.02 14.03 0.44
N ASP A 58 10.42 13.42 -0.68
CA ASP A 58 11.78 13.52 -1.23
C ASP A 58 12.19 14.97 -1.54
N ASP A 59 11.22 15.84 -1.87
CA ASP A 59 11.42 17.27 -2.11
C ASP A 59 11.24 18.14 -0.85
N GLY A 60 11.16 17.52 0.34
CA GLY A 60 11.25 18.20 1.63
C GLY A 60 9.94 18.76 2.18
N VAL A 61 8.78 18.38 1.63
CA VAL A 61 7.45 18.80 2.13
C VAL A 61 7.03 17.91 3.29
N VAL A 62 6.65 18.53 4.41
CA VAL A 62 6.23 17.83 5.64
C VAL A 62 4.77 17.40 5.52
N LEU A 63 4.55 16.08 5.51
CA LEU A 63 3.22 15.46 5.37
C LEU A 63 2.54 15.21 6.72
N ALA A 64 3.32 14.90 7.75
CA ALA A 64 2.82 14.68 9.10
C ALA A 64 3.86 15.11 10.14
N ARG A 65 3.41 15.76 11.21
CA ARG A 65 4.24 16.16 12.36
C ARG A 65 3.41 16.25 13.63
N SER A 66 4.07 16.27 14.79
CA SER A 66 3.41 16.52 16.07
C SER A 66 3.46 18.02 16.41
N GLU A 67 2.35 18.57 16.89
CA GLU A 67 2.25 19.96 17.35
C GLU A 67 1.76 20.01 18.81
N PRO A 68 2.29 20.91 19.66
CA PRO A 68 1.84 21.04 21.05
C PRO A 68 0.36 21.42 21.17
N THR A 69 -0.31 20.84 22.15
CA THR A 69 -1.71 21.15 22.49
C THR A 69 -1.88 21.45 23.97
N ASP A 70 -2.88 22.29 24.30
CA ASP A 70 -3.22 22.66 25.68
C ASP A 70 -4.28 21.73 26.32
N ASP A 71 -4.49 20.53 25.74
CA ASP A 71 -5.48 19.57 26.24
C ASP A 71 -4.84 18.45 27.09
N ARG A 72 -5.57 17.35 27.33
CA ARG A 72 -5.07 16.23 28.15
C ARG A 72 -3.94 15.44 27.47
N PHE A 73 -3.78 15.62 26.17
CA PHE A 73 -2.69 15.14 25.34
C PHE A 73 -1.71 16.30 25.16
N GLU A 74 -0.41 16.02 25.32
CA GLU A 74 0.63 17.06 25.23
C GLU A 74 0.90 17.45 23.76
N LEU A 75 0.64 16.53 22.83
CA LEU A 75 0.90 16.68 21.41
C LEU A 75 -0.30 16.18 20.59
N GLN A 76 -0.58 16.85 19.47
CA GLN A 76 -1.52 16.40 18.44
C GLN A 76 -0.77 16.08 17.15
N ARG A 77 -1.15 14.98 16.50
CA ARG A 77 -0.68 14.66 15.15
C ARG A 77 -1.39 15.53 14.12
N VAL A 78 -0.63 16.31 13.35
CA VAL A 78 -1.12 17.24 12.34
C VAL A 78 -0.59 16.84 10.96
N TYR A 79 -1.45 16.97 9.95
CA TYR A 79 -1.16 16.70 8.54
C TYR A 79 -1.26 18.01 7.74
N PRO A 80 -0.17 18.78 7.58
CA PRO A 80 -0.22 20.14 7.01
C PRO A 80 -0.75 20.19 5.58
N GLU A 81 -0.56 19.11 4.82
CA GLU A 81 -0.99 18.99 3.43
C GLU A 81 -2.44 18.49 3.27
N GLY A 82 -3.17 18.31 4.38
CA GLY A 82 -4.57 17.89 4.38
C GLY A 82 -4.79 16.56 3.65
N ASP A 83 -5.72 16.57 2.70
CA ASP A 83 -6.17 15.38 1.97
C ASP A 83 -5.18 14.87 0.90
N ARG A 84 -4.23 15.72 0.50
CA ARG A 84 -3.31 15.54 -0.63
C ARG A 84 -2.51 14.24 -0.58
N PHE A 85 -2.19 13.74 0.62
CA PHE A 85 -1.40 12.53 0.85
C PHE A 85 -2.10 11.51 1.75
N ALA A 86 -3.41 11.65 1.98
CA ALA A 86 -4.13 10.87 2.98
C ALA A 86 -4.10 9.35 2.71
N SER A 87 -4.10 8.94 1.44
CA SER A 87 -3.97 7.52 1.05
C SER A 87 -2.58 6.94 1.35
N ILE A 88 -1.55 7.78 1.45
CA ILE A 88 -0.16 7.40 1.74
C ILE A 88 0.08 7.45 3.26
N THR A 89 -0.11 8.63 3.87
CA THR A 89 0.15 8.82 5.31
C THR A 89 -0.80 7.99 6.15
N GLY A 90 -2.06 7.86 5.72
CA GLY A 90 -3.16 7.47 6.59
C GLY A 90 -3.40 8.54 7.65
N TYR A 91 -3.85 8.10 8.81
CA TYR A 91 -4.07 8.93 10.00
C TYR A 91 -3.62 8.20 11.26
N LEU A 92 -3.37 8.96 12.33
CA LEU A 92 -3.21 8.48 13.70
C LEU A 92 -4.37 9.02 14.54
N SER A 93 -5.21 8.14 15.09
CA SER A 93 -6.40 8.51 15.85
C SER A 93 -6.42 7.82 17.21
N PHE A 94 -6.76 8.57 18.26
CA PHE A 94 -6.88 8.03 19.62
C PHE A 94 -7.93 6.93 19.74
N VAL A 95 -9.07 7.07 19.03
CA VAL A 95 -10.19 6.11 19.10
C VAL A 95 -10.21 5.08 17.98
N ARG A 96 -9.50 5.31 16.87
CA ARG A 96 -9.52 4.42 15.69
C ARG A 96 -8.17 3.78 15.37
N GLY A 97 -7.12 4.08 16.13
CA GLY A 97 -5.77 3.61 15.86
C GLY A 97 -5.15 4.30 14.64
N ALA A 98 -4.19 3.64 14.00
CA ALA A 98 -3.44 4.18 12.87
C ALA A 98 -3.74 3.44 11.56
N THR A 99 -3.55 4.12 10.43
CA THR A 99 -3.62 3.56 9.06
C THR A 99 -2.42 4.01 8.22
N GLY A 100 -2.29 3.54 6.97
CA GLY A 100 -1.21 3.96 6.06
C GLY A 100 0.19 3.80 6.66
N LEU A 101 1.08 4.75 6.34
CA LEU A 101 2.44 4.81 6.89
C LEU A 101 2.46 4.99 8.41
N GLU A 102 1.48 5.69 8.98
CA GLU A 102 1.38 5.85 10.45
C GLU A 102 1.29 4.49 11.15
N ARG A 103 0.61 3.52 10.54
CA ARG A 103 0.57 2.15 11.06
C ARG A 103 1.79 1.33 10.67
N ALA A 104 2.20 1.40 9.40
CA ALA A 104 3.28 0.55 8.87
C ALA A 104 4.61 0.80 9.58
N TYR A 105 4.89 2.07 9.91
CA TYR A 105 6.14 2.51 10.55
C TYR A 105 5.91 3.06 11.96
N ASN A 106 4.93 2.49 12.68
CA ASN A 106 4.57 2.99 14.00
C ASN A 106 5.74 2.97 14.98
N GLU A 107 6.56 1.91 14.96
CA GLU A 107 7.66 1.74 15.91
C GLU A 107 8.81 2.72 15.62
N GLU A 108 9.12 2.96 14.35
CA GLU A 108 10.11 3.94 13.89
C GLU A 108 9.67 5.35 14.27
N LEU A 109 8.43 5.72 13.90
CA LEU A 109 7.86 7.02 14.17
C LEU A 109 7.75 7.31 15.67
N ALA A 110 7.40 6.30 16.49
CA ALA A 110 7.31 6.44 17.94
C ALA A 110 8.67 6.29 18.66
N GLY A 111 9.78 6.05 17.95
CA GLY A 111 11.10 5.93 18.56
C GLY A 111 11.32 4.66 19.39
N ARG A 112 10.56 3.59 19.10
CA ARG A 112 10.49 2.36 19.89
C ARG A 112 11.32 1.20 19.32
N THR A 113 12.09 1.41 18.26
CA THR A 113 12.94 0.34 17.68
C THR A 113 14.07 -0.07 18.63
N VAL A 114 14.53 -1.33 18.52
CA VAL A 114 15.62 -1.87 19.35
C VAL A 114 16.90 -1.02 19.26
N ARG A 115 17.19 -0.46 18.09
CA ARG A 115 18.35 0.43 17.88
C ARG A 115 18.23 1.73 18.68
N GLN A 116 17.05 2.36 18.66
CA GLN A 116 16.76 3.56 19.45
C GLN A 116 16.75 3.25 20.96
N GLN A 117 16.26 2.07 21.36
CA GLN A 117 16.29 1.63 22.75
C GLN A 117 17.72 1.35 23.26
N VAL A 118 18.61 0.76 22.45
CA VAL A 118 20.02 0.54 22.83
C VAL A 118 20.81 1.84 22.91
N GLN A 119 20.55 2.80 22.01
CA GLN A 119 21.08 4.16 22.11
C GLN A 119 20.59 4.86 23.39
N SER A 120 19.34 4.62 23.79
CA SER A 120 18.76 5.20 25.01
C SER A 120 19.47 4.79 26.31
N PHE A 121 20.14 3.62 26.34
CA PHE A 121 20.96 3.22 27.50
C PHE A 121 22.25 4.05 27.61
N ALA A 122 22.79 4.53 26.49
CA ALA A 122 23.93 5.45 26.47
C ALA A 122 23.50 6.90 26.78
N ASP A 123 22.29 7.27 26.35
CA ASP A 123 21.71 8.61 26.51
C ASP A 123 20.84 8.78 27.77
N LEU A 124 20.95 7.88 28.75
CA LEU A 124 20.24 7.92 30.05
C LEU A 124 20.42 9.24 30.85
N PHE A 125 21.29 10.13 30.40
CA PHE A 125 21.57 11.45 30.98
C PHE A 125 21.12 12.63 30.10
N ASN A 126 20.52 12.38 28.93
CA ASN A 126 20.01 13.41 28.01
C ASN A 126 18.56 13.12 27.61
N ASP A 127 17.74 14.17 27.61
CA ASP A 127 16.36 14.17 27.12
C ASP A 127 16.39 14.26 25.57
N ALA A 128 16.88 13.21 24.93
CA ALA A 128 16.96 13.15 23.46
C ALA A 128 15.62 12.67 22.89
N ASP A 129 15.06 13.45 21.95
CA ASP A 129 13.98 12.99 21.07
C ASP A 129 14.43 11.72 20.34
N ARG A 130 13.62 10.67 20.48
CA ARG A 130 13.94 9.31 20.02
C ARG A 130 13.20 8.96 18.74
N SER A 131 12.30 9.84 18.30
CA SER A 131 11.44 9.59 17.17
C SER A 131 12.24 9.49 15.87
N GLY A 132 11.83 8.58 14.98
CA GLY A 132 12.44 8.40 13.66
C GLY A 132 11.62 9.12 12.61
N ASN A 133 12.25 9.99 11.82
CA ASN A 133 11.60 10.60 10.66
C ASN A 133 11.56 9.62 9.48
N LEU A 134 10.48 9.67 8.70
CA LEU A 134 10.35 8.97 7.42
C LEU A 134 10.58 9.95 6.28
N GLU A 135 11.51 9.60 5.40
CA GLU A 135 11.75 10.28 4.13
C GLU A 135 11.22 9.40 3.00
N LEU A 136 10.20 9.87 2.31
CA LEU A 136 9.49 9.09 1.29
C LEU A 136 10.11 9.25 -0.08
N SER A 137 9.83 8.30 -0.97
CA SER A 137 10.15 8.44 -2.40
C SER A 137 9.20 9.36 -3.17
N VAL A 138 8.02 9.58 -2.60
CA VAL A 138 6.97 10.45 -3.14
C VAL A 138 7.50 11.88 -3.19
N ARG A 139 7.16 12.59 -4.27
CA ARG A 139 7.45 14.01 -4.43
C ARG A 139 6.17 14.82 -4.45
N ALA A 140 6.17 15.96 -3.78
CA ALA A 140 5.01 16.81 -3.71
C ALA A 140 4.64 17.38 -5.08
N ASP A 141 5.62 17.85 -5.86
CA ASP A 141 5.36 18.38 -7.20
C ASP A 141 4.68 17.35 -8.14
N VAL A 142 5.12 16.09 -8.11
CA VAL A 142 4.50 15.00 -8.90
C VAL A 142 3.11 14.66 -8.37
N GLN A 143 2.92 14.62 -7.05
CA GLN A 143 1.61 14.41 -6.44
C GLN A 143 0.61 15.48 -6.87
N GLN A 144 1.02 16.76 -6.92
CA GLN A 144 0.14 17.84 -7.37
C GLN A 144 -0.24 17.67 -8.84
N ALA A 145 0.72 17.29 -9.70
CA ALA A 145 0.42 17.03 -11.09
C ALA A 145 -0.59 15.89 -11.27
N ALA A 146 -0.51 14.84 -10.44
CA ALA A 146 -1.49 13.74 -10.44
C ALA A 146 -2.90 14.21 -10.04
N ILE A 147 -2.99 15.08 -9.02
CA ILE A 147 -4.26 15.69 -8.56
C ILE A 147 -4.86 16.57 -9.64
N ASP A 148 -4.07 17.49 -10.20
CA ASP A 148 -4.51 18.44 -11.22
C ASP A 148 -4.97 17.70 -12.50
N ALA A 149 -4.29 16.61 -12.86
CA ALA A 149 -4.64 15.81 -14.03
C ALA A 149 -5.93 14.99 -13.84
N LEU A 150 -6.17 14.45 -12.65
CA LEU A 150 -7.40 13.70 -12.36
C LEU A 150 -8.61 14.62 -12.15
N GLY A 151 -8.39 15.77 -11.51
CA GLY A 151 -9.45 16.71 -11.14
C GLY A 151 -10.52 16.05 -10.26
N ASP A 152 -11.79 16.34 -10.55
CA ASP A 152 -12.93 15.82 -9.79
C ASP A 152 -13.41 14.43 -10.27
N GLN A 153 -12.62 13.74 -11.09
CA GLN A 153 -12.99 12.42 -11.61
C GLN A 153 -12.70 11.35 -10.57
N ALA A 154 -13.71 10.51 -10.27
CA ALA A 154 -13.48 9.34 -9.43
C ALA A 154 -12.48 8.40 -10.12
N GLY A 155 -11.37 8.10 -9.45
CA GLY A 155 -10.29 7.31 -10.02
C GLY A 155 -9.00 7.39 -9.21
N SER A 156 -7.93 6.86 -9.78
CA SER A 156 -6.62 6.75 -9.14
C SER A 156 -5.50 7.06 -10.12
N VAL A 157 -4.40 7.61 -9.62
CA VAL A 157 -3.18 7.89 -10.39
C VAL A 157 -1.98 7.36 -9.62
N VAL A 158 -1.13 6.62 -10.32
CA VAL A 158 0.16 6.13 -9.81
C VAL A 158 1.26 6.61 -10.75
N ALA A 159 2.34 7.17 -10.20
CA ALA A 159 3.53 7.52 -10.95
C ALA A 159 4.75 6.85 -10.33
N LEU A 160 5.58 6.20 -11.15
CA LEU A 160 6.78 5.48 -10.74
C LEU A 160 8.01 6.03 -11.50
N ASP A 161 9.19 5.99 -10.88
CA ASP A 161 10.46 6.00 -11.61
C ASP A 161 10.79 4.56 -12.04
N PRO A 162 10.70 4.23 -13.34
CA PRO A 162 10.89 2.86 -13.81
C PRO A 162 12.29 2.31 -13.55
N ARG A 163 13.30 3.19 -13.42
CA ARG A 163 14.70 2.76 -13.25
C ARG A 163 15.01 2.28 -11.84
N SER A 164 14.22 2.73 -10.86
CA SER A 164 14.48 2.48 -9.44
C SER A 164 13.29 1.86 -8.70
N GLY A 165 12.13 1.73 -9.34
CA GLY A 165 10.88 1.30 -8.70
C GLY A 165 10.33 2.29 -7.68
N ARG A 166 10.84 3.53 -7.64
CA ARG A 166 10.43 4.52 -6.64
C ARG A 166 9.04 5.05 -6.97
N VAL A 167 8.14 5.05 -5.99
CA VAL A 167 6.81 5.62 -6.15
C VAL A 167 6.88 7.13 -5.98
N LEU A 168 6.57 7.88 -7.04
CA LEU A 168 6.66 9.34 -7.06
C LEU A 168 5.35 10.01 -6.67
N ALA A 169 4.20 9.37 -6.95
CA ALA A 169 2.88 9.83 -6.55
C ALA A 169 1.87 8.67 -6.44
N LEU A 170 0.95 8.79 -5.48
CA LEU A 170 -0.22 7.92 -5.30
C LEU A 170 -1.42 8.81 -4.96
N TRP A 171 -2.34 8.95 -5.91
CA TRP A 171 -3.53 9.78 -5.73
C TRP A 171 -4.80 8.97 -5.96
N ASP A 172 -5.79 9.19 -5.10
CA ASP A 172 -7.10 8.58 -5.16
C ASP A 172 -8.16 9.67 -4.99
N PHE A 173 -9.20 9.66 -5.84
CA PHE A 173 -10.37 10.52 -5.67
C PHE A 173 -11.66 9.67 -5.71
N PRO A 174 -12.60 9.85 -4.77
CA PRO A 174 -12.56 10.75 -3.62
C PRO A 174 -11.55 10.30 -2.53
N THR A 175 -11.09 11.27 -1.74
CA THR A 175 -10.16 11.12 -0.58
C THR A 175 -10.75 11.76 0.68
N PHE A 176 -9.97 11.88 1.76
CA PHE A 176 -10.37 12.48 3.04
C PHE A 176 -9.24 13.33 3.64
N ASP A 177 -9.59 14.27 4.53
CA ASP A 177 -8.60 15.00 5.34
C ASP A 177 -8.31 14.21 6.64
N PRO A 178 -7.07 13.72 6.85
CA PRO A 178 -6.70 12.94 8.03
C PRO A 178 -6.75 13.74 9.33
N ASN A 179 -6.68 15.08 9.29
CA ASN A 179 -6.82 15.91 10.49
C ASN A 179 -8.19 15.76 11.16
N LEU A 180 -9.23 15.46 10.37
CA LEU A 180 -10.58 15.21 10.90
C LEU A 180 -10.63 13.97 11.80
N LEU A 181 -9.75 12.99 11.55
CA LEU A 181 -9.70 11.73 12.30
C LEU A 181 -8.67 11.77 13.43
N ALA A 182 -7.61 12.57 13.27
CA ALA A 182 -6.55 12.74 14.27
C ALA A 182 -6.90 13.70 15.41
N SER A 183 -7.96 14.51 15.26
CA SER A 183 -8.44 15.43 16.29
C SER A 183 -8.68 14.76 17.64
N HIS A 184 -8.30 15.46 18.73
CA HIS A 184 -8.60 15.06 20.10
C HIS A 184 -10.06 15.29 20.51
N ASP A 185 -10.85 16.02 19.70
CA ASP A 185 -12.30 16.04 19.85
C ASP A 185 -12.88 14.69 19.41
N ILE A 186 -13.05 13.80 20.39
CA ILE A 186 -13.50 12.43 20.16
C ILE A 186 -14.91 12.36 19.54
N ALA A 187 -15.79 13.32 19.86
CA ALA A 187 -17.13 13.35 19.28
C ALA A 187 -17.04 13.74 17.79
N ALA A 188 -16.33 14.83 17.49
CA ALA A 188 -16.13 15.28 16.11
C ALA A 188 -15.39 14.24 15.24
N SER A 189 -14.35 13.60 15.78
CA SER A 189 -13.60 12.54 15.08
C SER A 189 -14.49 11.34 14.74
N ASN A 190 -15.37 10.92 15.65
CA ASN A 190 -16.32 9.84 15.38
C ASN A 190 -17.39 10.21 14.36
N ASP A 191 -17.92 11.44 14.43
CA ASP A 191 -18.89 11.94 13.46
C ASP A 191 -18.27 12.03 12.06
N ALA A 192 -17.04 12.55 11.96
CA ALA A 192 -16.28 12.62 10.70
C ALA A 192 -16.04 11.22 10.12
N TYR A 193 -15.62 10.25 10.94
CA TYR A 193 -15.43 8.86 10.51
C TYR A 193 -16.73 8.27 9.97
N ALA A 194 -17.85 8.43 10.67
CA ALA A 194 -19.15 7.90 10.25
C ALA A 194 -19.61 8.49 8.92
N LEU A 195 -19.35 9.78 8.68
CA LEU A 195 -19.63 10.43 7.40
C LEU A 195 -18.74 9.88 6.28
N LEU A 196 -17.45 9.67 6.52
CA LEU A 196 -16.50 9.13 5.55
C LEU A 196 -16.78 7.66 5.22
N GLU A 197 -17.20 6.87 6.20
CA GLU A 197 -17.61 5.47 5.99
C GLU A 197 -18.89 5.35 5.17
N ALA A 198 -19.84 6.28 5.34
CA ALA A 198 -21.07 6.33 4.55
C ALA A 198 -20.93 7.03 3.19
N ALA A 199 -19.78 7.67 2.92
CA ALA A 199 -19.57 8.45 1.71
C ALA A 199 -19.43 7.56 0.47
N ALA A 200 -20.02 8.00 -0.64
CA ALA A 200 -19.89 7.33 -1.92
C ALA A 200 -18.42 7.30 -2.37
N GLY A 201 -18.00 6.19 -2.99
CA GLY A 201 -16.63 6.04 -3.49
C GLY A 201 -15.60 5.72 -2.41
N ASN A 202 -16.01 5.37 -1.17
CA ASN A 202 -15.13 4.84 -0.12
C ASN A 202 -13.82 5.65 0.06
N PRO A 203 -13.89 6.93 0.49
CA PRO A 203 -12.72 7.80 0.57
C PRO A 203 -11.62 7.28 1.51
N LEU A 204 -11.97 6.45 2.51
CA LEU A 204 -11.04 5.82 3.43
C LEU A 204 -10.25 4.65 2.82
N LEU A 205 -10.61 4.19 1.62
CA LEU A 205 -9.94 3.08 0.93
C LEU A 205 -8.91 3.63 -0.07
N PRO A 206 -7.61 3.34 0.12
CA PRO A 206 -6.56 3.60 -0.88
C PRO A 206 -6.75 2.72 -2.13
N LYS A 207 -7.27 3.27 -3.22
CA LYS A 207 -7.68 2.49 -4.40
C LYS A 207 -6.50 2.17 -5.31
N THR A 208 -5.50 3.03 -5.32
CA THR A 208 -4.22 2.83 -6.01
C THR A 208 -3.59 1.45 -5.78
N TYR A 209 -3.71 0.89 -4.57
CA TYR A 209 -3.08 -0.40 -4.22
C TYR A 209 -3.95 -1.36 -3.40
N ARG A 210 -5.19 -1.00 -3.03
CA ARG A 210 -6.12 -1.88 -2.27
C ARG A 210 -7.42 -2.19 -2.97
N GLU A 211 -7.60 -1.72 -4.21
CA GLU A 211 -8.76 -2.03 -5.03
C GLU A 211 -8.31 -2.51 -6.42
N VAL A 212 -9.01 -3.51 -6.95
CA VAL A 212 -8.71 -4.07 -8.26
C VAL A 212 -9.80 -3.71 -9.25
N TYR A 213 -9.39 -3.45 -10.49
CA TYR A 213 -10.26 -3.11 -11.61
C TYR A 213 -9.91 -3.98 -12.81
N PRO A 214 -10.85 -4.23 -13.74
CA PRO A 214 -10.50 -4.85 -15.02
C PRO A 214 -9.48 -3.98 -15.76
N PRO A 215 -8.27 -4.45 -16.06
CA PRO A 215 -7.27 -3.64 -16.75
C PRO A 215 -7.66 -3.39 -18.22
N GLY A 216 -8.43 -4.30 -18.82
CA GLY A 216 -8.81 -4.21 -20.23
C GLY A 216 -7.58 -4.11 -21.14
N SER A 217 -7.63 -3.20 -22.11
CA SER A 217 -6.61 -3.12 -23.17
C SER A 217 -5.19 -2.84 -22.66
N THR A 218 -5.00 -2.29 -21.45
CA THR A 218 -3.66 -2.11 -20.90
C THR A 218 -2.96 -3.45 -20.64
N PHE A 219 -3.71 -4.53 -20.38
CA PHE A 219 -3.18 -5.88 -20.22
C PHE A 219 -2.59 -6.47 -21.51
N LYS A 220 -2.94 -5.95 -22.69
CA LYS A 220 -2.36 -6.40 -23.97
C LYS A 220 -0.85 -6.21 -24.03
N VAL A 221 -0.29 -5.32 -23.21
CA VAL A 221 1.16 -5.19 -23.01
C VAL A 221 1.75 -6.48 -22.45
N VAL A 222 1.08 -7.10 -21.46
CA VAL A 222 1.48 -8.41 -20.89
C VAL A 222 1.40 -9.48 -21.97
N THR A 223 0.26 -9.61 -22.65
CA THR A 223 0.06 -10.61 -23.72
C THR A 223 1.09 -10.47 -24.84
N GLY A 224 1.31 -9.24 -25.33
CA GLY A 224 2.30 -8.96 -26.38
C GLY A 224 3.73 -9.29 -25.93
N SER A 225 4.09 -8.93 -24.70
CA SER A 225 5.42 -9.21 -24.13
C SER A 225 5.64 -10.71 -23.97
N THR A 226 4.65 -11.46 -23.49
CA THR A 226 4.70 -12.93 -23.43
C THR A 226 4.87 -13.56 -24.82
N GLY A 227 4.17 -13.02 -25.82
CA GLY A 227 4.34 -13.41 -27.23
C GLY A 227 5.77 -13.25 -27.72
N VAL A 228 6.43 -12.14 -27.36
CA VAL A 228 7.82 -11.86 -27.71
C VAL A 228 8.80 -12.76 -26.95
N GLU A 229 8.61 -12.92 -25.64
CA GLU A 229 9.50 -13.70 -24.77
C GLU A 229 9.52 -15.18 -25.14
N THR A 230 8.37 -15.73 -25.55
CA THR A 230 8.28 -17.12 -26.03
C THR A 230 8.84 -17.31 -27.44
N GLY A 231 9.22 -16.22 -28.14
CA GLY A 231 9.67 -16.24 -29.52
C GLY A 231 8.56 -16.49 -30.56
N MET A 232 7.30 -16.55 -30.12
CA MET A 232 6.14 -16.76 -31.00
C MET A 232 5.80 -15.52 -31.82
N VAL A 233 6.14 -14.33 -31.29
CA VAL A 233 5.87 -13.04 -31.91
C VAL A 233 7.17 -12.25 -32.04
N THR A 234 7.33 -11.62 -33.20
CA THR A 234 8.41 -10.70 -33.53
C THR A 234 7.80 -9.36 -33.98
N PRO A 235 8.60 -8.29 -34.14
CA PRO A 235 8.09 -7.02 -34.67
C PRO A 235 7.38 -7.13 -36.03
N THR A 236 7.68 -8.15 -36.83
CA THR A 236 7.17 -8.28 -38.22
C THR A 236 6.31 -9.52 -38.45
N GLU A 237 6.34 -10.52 -37.57
CA GLU A 237 5.63 -11.78 -37.73
C GLU A 237 5.09 -12.29 -36.38
N PRO A 238 3.90 -12.90 -36.33
CA PRO A 238 2.98 -13.06 -37.46
C PRO A 238 2.29 -11.75 -37.84
N VAL A 239 1.82 -11.66 -39.08
CA VAL A 239 0.87 -10.63 -39.51
C VAL A 239 -0.55 -11.10 -39.19
N TYR A 240 -1.16 -10.54 -38.15
CA TYR A 240 -2.53 -10.90 -37.76
C TYR A 240 -3.56 -10.39 -38.77
N PRO A 241 -4.60 -11.17 -39.09
CA PRO A 241 -5.58 -10.81 -40.11
C PRO A 241 -6.38 -9.58 -39.69
N THR A 242 -6.71 -8.72 -40.67
CA THR A 242 -7.59 -7.57 -40.46
C THR A 242 -9.05 -8.00 -40.50
N ILE A 243 -9.64 -8.21 -39.32
CA ILE A 243 -11.02 -8.70 -39.13
C ILE A 243 -11.77 -7.83 -38.13
N THR A 244 -13.10 -7.92 -38.12
CA THR A 244 -13.96 -7.14 -37.20
C THR A 244 -14.30 -7.91 -35.92
N ALA A 245 -14.30 -9.25 -36.00
CA ALA A 245 -14.50 -10.14 -34.87
C ALA A 245 -13.74 -11.45 -35.07
N LEU A 246 -13.31 -12.06 -33.97
CA LEU A 246 -12.63 -13.34 -33.92
C LEU A 246 -13.65 -14.43 -33.59
N ASP A 247 -13.71 -15.48 -34.40
CA ASP A 247 -14.41 -16.71 -34.06
C ASP A 247 -13.61 -17.45 -32.98
N VAL A 248 -14.19 -17.59 -31.79
CA VAL A 248 -13.51 -18.16 -30.62
C VAL A 248 -13.95 -19.62 -30.46
N PRO A 249 -13.02 -20.59 -30.40
CA PRO A 249 -13.45 -21.97 -30.30
C PRO A 249 -14.17 -22.26 -28.97
N GLN A 250 -14.98 -23.32 -28.97
CA GLN A 250 -15.81 -23.76 -27.84
C GLN A 250 -16.99 -22.82 -27.51
N THR A 251 -17.32 -21.86 -28.38
CA THR A 251 -18.51 -21.03 -28.28
C THR A 251 -19.03 -20.61 -29.66
N ASP A 252 -20.29 -20.17 -29.73
CA ASP A 252 -20.89 -19.56 -30.93
C ASP A 252 -20.90 -18.02 -30.85
N ARG A 253 -20.13 -17.44 -29.91
CA ARG A 253 -20.03 -15.99 -29.70
C ARG A 253 -18.66 -15.49 -30.12
N ASP A 254 -18.66 -14.63 -31.13
CA ASP A 254 -17.44 -13.96 -31.57
C ASP A 254 -16.94 -12.94 -30.54
N LEU A 255 -15.63 -12.71 -30.55
CA LEU A 255 -14.97 -11.63 -29.81
C LEU A 255 -14.71 -10.44 -30.74
N PRO A 256 -15.43 -9.32 -30.59
CA PRO A 256 -15.33 -8.18 -31.51
C PRO A 256 -14.13 -7.27 -31.20
N ASN A 257 -13.65 -6.58 -32.24
CA ASN A 257 -12.89 -5.35 -32.07
C ASN A 257 -13.78 -4.21 -31.56
N TYR A 258 -13.15 -3.19 -30.97
CA TYR A 258 -13.85 -1.99 -30.52
C TYR A 258 -14.67 -1.37 -31.66
N ASP A 259 -15.93 -1.02 -31.37
CA ASP A 259 -16.91 -0.50 -32.32
C ASP A 259 -17.11 -1.33 -33.61
N GLY A 260 -16.72 -2.61 -33.60
CA GLY A 260 -16.80 -3.49 -34.78
C GLY A 260 -15.85 -3.09 -35.92
N LEU A 261 -14.82 -2.29 -35.64
CA LEU A 261 -13.88 -1.82 -36.65
C LEU A 261 -12.91 -2.92 -37.09
N PRO A 262 -12.53 -2.97 -38.38
CA PRO A 262 -11.52 -3.92 -38.85
C PRO A 262 -10.15 -3.58 -38.25
N CYS A 263 -9.47 -4.58 -37.67
CA CYS A 263 -8.18 -4.39 -37.02
C CYS A 263 -7.29 -5.63 -37.21
N GLY A 264 -6.00 -5.41 -37.45
CA GLY A 264 -4.98 -6.44 -37.69
C GLY A 264 -3.65 -5.79 -38.07
N GLY A 265 -2.65 -6.62 -38.35
CA GLY A 265 -1.29 -6.21 -38.69
C GLY A 265 -0.22 -6.91 -37.84
N THR A 266 0.99 -6.35 -37.90
CA THR A 266 2.16 -6.73 -37.09
C THR A 266 2.01 -6.26 -35.64
N LEU A 267 2.87 -6.77 -34.74
CA LEU A 267 2.82 -6.50 -33.29
C LEU A 267 2.63 -5.01 -32.95
N PHE A 268 3.42 -4.12 -33.55
CA PHE A 268 3.33 -2.69 -33.24
C PHE A 268 2.09 -2.02 -33.84
N GLU A 269 1.57 -2.51 -34.97
CA GLU A 269 0.33 -2.01 -35.55
C GLU A 269 -0.88 -2.41 -34.69
N ILE A 270 -0.92 -3.67 -34.24
CA ILE A 270 -2.02 -4.16 -33.40
C ILE A 270 -1.99 -3.54 -32.01
N LEU A 271 -0.80 -3.27 -31.46
CA LEU A 271 -0.64 -2.58 -30.19
C LEU A 271 -1.10 -1.12 -30.30
N ALA A 272 -0.65 -0.40 -31.32
CA ALA A 272 -1.01 1.00 -31.53
C ALA A 272 -2.53 1.20 -31.76
N LYS A 273 -3.20 0.23 -32.40
CA LYS A 273 -4.66 0.25 -32.63
C LYS A 273 -5.46 -0.48 -31.56
N SER A 274 -4.78 -1.12 -30.60
CA SER A 274 -5.38 -1.95 -29.56
C SER A 274 -6.33 -3.03 -30.12
N CYS A 275 -5.91 -3.78 -31.15
CA CYS A 275 -6.77 -4.78 -31.82
C CYS A 275 -7.15 -5.96 -30.89
N ASN A 276 -8.39 -6.03 -30.42
CA ASN A 276 -8.87 -7.12 -29.56
C ASN A 276 -8.68 -8.49 -30.22
N THR A 277 -9.08 -8.63 -31.48
CA THR A 277 -9.04 -9.92 -32.19
C THR A 277 -7.62 -10.48 -32.30
N SER A 278 -6.63 -9.60 -32.53
CA SER A 278 -5.23 -10.01 -32.64
C SER A 278 -4.63 -10.46 -31.31
N PHE A 279 -4.87 -9.72 -30.22
CA PHE A 279 -4.37 -10.12 -28.89
C PHE A 279 -5.13 -11.32 -28.31
N ALA A 280 -6.43 -11.46 -28.60
CA ALA A 280 -7.19 -12.65 -28.25
C ALA A 280 -6.66 -13.89 -28.99
N GLN A 281 -6.41 -13.79 -30.30
CA GLN A 281 -5.79 -14.87 -31.08
C GLN A 281 -4.40 -15.21 -30.55
N MET A 282 -3.56 -14.19 -30.29
CA MET A 282 -2.22 -14.38 -29.71
C MET A 282 -2.28 -15.15 -28.39
N GLY A 283 -3.21 -14.81 -27.50
CA GLY A 283 -3.39 -15.52 -26.24
C GLY A 283 -3.87 -16.97 -26.40
N LEU A 284 -4.74 -17.23 -27.38
CA LEU A 284 -5.16 -18.59 -27.73
C LEU A 284 -3.98 -19.42 -28.29
N ASP A 285 -3.14 -18.82 -29.13
CA ASP A 285 -1.97 -19.47 -29.73
C ASP A 285 -0.89 -19.78 -28.68
N LEU A 286 -0.66 -18.85 -27.74
CA LEU A 286 0.25 -19.03 -26.60
C LEU A 286 -0.23 -20.14 -25.65
N GLY A 287 -1.55 -20.22 -25.46
CA GLY A 287 -2.18 -21.15 -24.53
C GLY A 287 -2.09 -20.70 -23.07
N PRO A 288 -2.81 -21.42 -22.18
CA PRO A 288 -3.00 -20.98 -20.80
C PRO A 288 -1.70 -20.97 -19.97
N GLU A 289 -0.83 -21.96 -20.16
CA GLU A 289 0.42 -22.07 -19.39
C GLU A 289 1.34 -20.86 -19.60
N ALA A 290 1.58 -20.48 -20.87
CA ALA A 290 2.40 -19.33 -21.20
C ALA A 290 1.76 -18.02 -20.73
N MET A 291 0.43 -17.88 -20.85
CA MET A 291 -0.29 -16.69 -20.40
C MET A 291 -0.25 -16.53 -18.87
N ILE A 292 -0.42 -17.62 -18.11
CA ILE A 292 -0.31 -17.60 -16.65
C ILE A 292 1.12 -17.23 -16.23
N ALA A 293 2.13 -17.89 -16.82
CA ALA A 293 3.53 -17.62 -16.50
C ALA A 293 3.92 -16.18 -16.85
N GLY A 294 3.46 -15.66 -18.00
CA GLY A 294 3.69 -14.28 -18.41
C GLY A 294 3.04 -13.29 -17.44
N ALA A 295 1.77 -13.48 -17.08
CA ALA A 295 1.11 -12.61 -16.10
C ALA A 295 1.81 -12.61 -14.74
N GLN A 296 2.22 -13.79 -14.26
CA GLN A 296 2.96 -13.92 -12.99
C GLN A 296 4.34 -13.27 -13.03
N ALA A 297 5.04 -13.35 -14.18
CA ALA A 297 6.32 -12.66 -14.36
C ALA A 297 6.18 -11.12 -14.29
N PHE A 298 5.00 -10.59 -14.59
CA PHE A 298 4.69 -9.17 -14.45
C PHE A 298 4.20 -8.76 -13.04
N GLY A 299 3.95 -9.72 -12.14
CA GLY A 299 3.52 -9.46 -10.76
C GLY A 299 2.10 -9.94 -10.41
N PHE A 300 1.31 -10.41 -11.38
CA PHE A 300 -0.04 -10.91 -11.11
C PHE A 300 -0.02 -12.19 -10.26
N ASN A 301 -1.03 -12.34 -9.41
CA ASN A 301 -1.21 -13.43 -8.43
C ASN A 301 -0.16 -13.46 -7.30
N ASP A 302 0.58 -12.37 -7.10
CA ASP A 302 1.46 -12.18 -5.96
C ASP A 302 1.26 -10.77 -5.38
N ALA A 303 1.71 -10.58 -4.14
CA ALA A 303 1.71 -9.26 -3.53
C ALA A 303 2.90 -8.45 -4.07
N PRO A 304 2.70 -7.23 -4.60
CA PRO A 304 3.82 -6.41 -5.04
C PRO A 304 4.73 -6.04 -3.86
N PRO A 305 6.04 -5.85 -4.08
CA PRO A 305 7.00 -5.46 -3.05
C PRO A 305 6.78 -4.00 -2.64
N PHE A 306 5.79 -3.77 -1.77
CA PHE A 306 5.33 -2.45 -1.35
C PHE A 306 5.14 -2.38 0.17
N ASP A 307 5.52 -1.25 0.77
CA ASP A 307 5.54 -1.10 2.25
C ASP A 307 4.15 -1.06 2.87
N LEU A 308 3.14 -0.66 2.10
CA LEU A 308 1.75 -0.59 2.53
C LEU A 308 0.98 -1.86 2.13
N PRO A 309 -0.03 -2.28 2.91
CA PRO A 309 -0.76 -3.51 2.66
C PRO A 309 -1.54 -3.41 1.35
N THR A 310 -1.18 -4.24 0.38
CA THR A 310 -1.77 -4.30 -0.96
C THR A 310 -2.82 -5.39 -1.06
N VAL A 311 -3.60 -5.34 -2.14
CA VAL A 311 -4.36 -6.49 -2.63
C VAL A 311 -3.68 -7.02 -3.88
N ASP A 312 -3.68 -8.33 -4.04
CA ASP A 312 -3.08 -8.96 -5.21
C ASP A 312 -3.91 -8.66 -6.46
N SER A 313 -3.22 -8.27 -7.53
CA SER A 313 -3.76 -8.33 -8.88
C SER A 313 -3.92 -9.79 -9.28
N ARG A 314 -4.95 -10.11 -10.05
CA ARG A 314 -5.38 -11.48 -10.35
C ARG A 314 -5.39 -11.75 -11.84
N PHE A 315 -4.78 -12.86 -12.21
CA PHE A 315 -4.93 -13.48 -13.52
C PHE A 315 -5.43 -14.91 -13.33
N PRO A 316 -6.53 -15.34 -13.97
CA PRO A 316 -7.09 -16.68 -13.78
C PRO A 316 -6.08 -17.78 -14.11
N THR A 317 -6.04 -18.84 -13.31
CA THR A 317 -5.08 -19.94 -13.49
C THR A 317 -5.72 -21.25 -13.93
N ASP A 318 -7.04 -21.29 -14.09
CA ASP A 318 -7.77 -22.45 -14.58
C ASP A 318 -8.56 -22.08 -15.84
N PHE A 319 -8.12 -22.62 -16.97
CA PHE A 319 -8.77 -22.49 -18.28
C PHE A 319 -9.17 -23.85 -18.84
N THR A 320 -9.37 -24.85 -17.98
CA THR A 320 -9.73 -26.21 -18.40
C THR A 320 -10.97 -26.17 -19.29
N GLU A 321 -10.79 -26.56 -20.56
CA GLU A 321 -11.83 -26.53 -21.61
C GLU A 321 -12.54 -25.17 -21.77
N ASN A 322 -11.84 -24.05 -21.51
CA ASN A 322 -12.43 -22.71 -21.55
C ASN A 322 -11.58 -21.70 -22.33
N GLN A 323 -11.41 -21.96 -23.63
CA GLN A 323 -10.77 -21.04 -24.57
C GLN A 323 -11.45 -19.66 -24.66
N PRO A 324 -12.79 -19.53 -24.55
CA PRO A 324 -13.44 -18.22 -24.49
C PRO A 324 -13.00 -17.36 -23.31
N ALA A 325 -12.76 -17.95 -22.14
CA ALA A 325 -12.21 -17.23 -20.99
C ALA A 325 -10.75 -16.83 -21.23
N LEU A 326 -9.92 -17.71 -21.83
CA LEU A 326 -8.53 -17.39 -22.15
C LEU A 326 -8.42 -16.25 -23.16
N ALA A 327 -9.24 -16.26 -24.21
CA ALA A 327 -9.29 -15.20 -25.23
C ALA A 327 -9.65 -13.83 -24.60
N GLN A 328 -10.61 -13.80 -23.67
CA GLN A 328 -10.99 -12.58 -22.95
C GLN A 328 -9.93 -12.15 -21.93
N ALA A 329 -9.34 -13.09 -21.19
CA ALA A 329 -8.26 -12.81 -20.24
C ALA A 329 -7.04 -12.19 -20.95
N SER A 330 -6.76 -12.64 -22.18
CA SER A 330 -5.67 -12.13 -23.03
C SER A 330 -5.87 -10.69 -23.53
N ILE A 331 -7.03 -10.10 -23.27
CA ILE A 331 -7.29 -8.67 -23.51
C ILE A 331 -7.69 -7.94 -22.22
N GLY A 332 -7.35 -8.50 -21.05
CA GLY A 332 -7.60 -7.93 -19.74
C GLY A 332 -9.07 -7.92 -19.30
N GLN A 333 -9.87 -8.85 -19.84
CA GLN A 333 -11.29 -9.03 -19.49
C GLN A 333 -11.52 -10.36 -18.75
N ASN A 334 -12.80 -10.75 -18.60
CA ASN A 334 -13.23 -11.87 -17.75
C ASN A 334 -12.81 -11.62 -16.29
N ASP A 335 -12.11 -12.57 -15.66
CA ASP A 335 -11.71 -12.52 -14.25
C ASP A 335 -10.31 -11.92 -14.04
N VAL A 336 -9.75 -11.23 -15.04
CA VAL A 336 -8.50 -10.46 -14.86
C VAL A 336 -8.81 -9.17 -14.12
N ALA A 337 -8.11 -8.93 -13.01
CA ALA A 337 -8.30 -7.75 -12.19
C ALA A 337 -6.93 -7.22 -11.73
N ALA A 338 -6.69 -5.91 -11.81
CA ALA A 338 -5.41 -5.32 -11.47
C ALA A 338 -5.60 -4.06 -10.62
N THR A 339 -4.66 -3.81 -9.70
CA THR A 339 -4.56 -2.50 -9.05
C THR A 339 -3.94 -1.47 -10.02
N PRO A 340 -4.22 -0.17 -9.86
CA PRO A 340 -3.49 0.87 -10.58
C PRO A 340 -1.97 0.79 -10.37
N LEU A 341 -1.52 0.41 -9.17
CA LEU A 341 -0.10 0.18 -8.85
C LEU A 341 0.51 -0.92 -9.72
N GLU A 342 -0.16 -2.07 -9.83
CA GLU A 342 0.29 -3.18 -10.68
C GLU A 342 0.44 -2.75 -12.15
N MET A 343 -0.57 -2.05 -12.69
CA MET A 343 -0.51 -1.62 -14.08
C MET A 343 0.57 -0.55 -14.33
N ALA A 344 0.90 0.25 -13.31
CA ALA A 344 2.05 1.14 -13.37
C ALA A 344 3.37 0.34 -13.36
N MET A 345 3.47 -0.75 -12.59
CA MET A 345 4.62 -1.66 -12.60
C MET A 345 4.77 -2.39 -13.94
N VAL A 346 3.67 -2.83 -14.58
CA VAL A 346 3.69 -3.39 -15.94
C VAL A 346 4.30 -2.40 -16.93
N ALA A 347 3.88 -1.14 -16.89
CA ALA A 347 4.45 -0.10 -17.74
C ALA A 347 5.93 0.18 -17.40
N ALA A 348 6.28 0.15 -16.11
CA ALA A 348 7.64 0.35 -15.64
C ALA A 348 8.60 -0.74 -16.13
N ALA A 349 8.18 -2.00 -16.07
CA ALA A 349 8.96 -3.15 -16.56
C ALA A 349 9.32 -2.99 -18.05
N VAL A 350 8.36 -2.57 -18.88
CA VAL A 350 8.61 -2.29 -20.31
C VAL A 350 9.57 -1.12 -20.48
N ALA A 351 9.44 -0.07 -19.67
CA ALA A 351 10.32 1.09 -19.71
C ALA A 351 11.73 0.83 -19.13
N ASN A 352 11.91 -0.27 -18.39
CA ASN A 352 13.14 -0.65 -17.70
C ASN A 352 13.74 -1.94 -18.28
N ASP A 353 13.66 -2.09 -19.61
CA ASP A 353 14.27 -3.19 -20.37
C ASP A 353 13.89 -4.60 -19.86
N GLY A 354 12.66 -4.77 -19.39
CA GLY A 354 12.12 -6.05 -18.91
C GLY A 354 12.39 -6.35 -17.43
N VAL A 355 13.00 -5.42 -16.68
CA VAL A 355 13.19 -5.55 -15.24
C VAL A 355 12.02 -4.91 -14.50
N ALA A 356 11.15 -5.76 -13.95
CA ALA A 356 10.00 -5.39 -13.13
C ALA A 356 10.39 -5.07 -11.68
#